data_AF-A0A1Y4TLL1-F1
#
_entry.id   AF-A0A1Y4TLL1-F1
#
_cell.length_a   1.000
_cell.length_b   1.000
_cell.length_c   1.000
_cell.angle_alpha   90.00
_cell.angle_beta   90.00
_cell.angle_gamma   90.00
#
_symmetry.space_group_name_H-M   'P 1'
#
loop_
_entity.id
_entity.type
_entity.pdbx_description
1 polymer ?
#
loop_
_entity_poly.entity_id
_entity_poly.type
_entity_poly.pdbx_seq_one_letter_code
_entity_poly.pdbx_strand_id
1 'polypeptide(L)'
;MGVLAAALETLAMENEEEGPGLDEEDETDDTLYVLLDETMARLEALPEPAPTEYGRDPELWGRFGILLSGIVSTLNDHSLDGLDVEEHIPVLEQQALSVVRRSWGIDGRGELLETIRYLSQAGYTERYRFYCEADSPEELMTGDEDEDDRDGVIRAWAFAQHYKVRYTPAFMAGWDTGRAAMLARWGSYLGWITPEEAQGILWDLAQRAAQDLGGWREFAQSYLFGGLMWKMLCNSPAAGYLGYLADATTSLLMGKADGSGGQWRDFPWPARRKLGFTL
;
A
#
# COMPACT_ATOMS: atom_id res chain seq x y z
N MET A 1 16.16 -12.49 -11.42
CA MET A 1 15.31 -11.37 -11.89
C MET A 1 14.00 -11.49 -11.14
N GLY A 2 13.59 -10.49 -10.38
CA GLY A 2 12.32 -10.60 -9.65
C GLY A 2 11.94 -9.33 -8.91
N VAL A 3 11.72 -8.26 -9.68
CA VAL A 3 10.98 -7.05 -9.30
C VAL A 3 9.96 -7.36 -8.18
N LEU A 4 10.14 -6.74 -6.99
CA LEU A 4 9.13 -6.40 -5.95
C LEU A 4 9.77 -6.07 -4.58
N ALA A 5 10.99 -5.51 -4.53
CA ALA A 5 11.65 -5.02 -3.29
C ALA A 5 11.08 -3.67 -2.79
N ALA A 6 9.90 -3.31 -3.25
CA ALA A 6 9.49 -1.92 -3.35
C ALA A 6 8.23 -1.67 -2.57
N ALA A 7 8.34 -1.63 -1.26
CA ALA A 7 7.21 -1.15 -0.50
C ALA A 7 7.50 -0.01 0.43
N LEU A 8 8.77 0.30 0.79
CA LEU A 8 8.98 1.36 1.77
C LEU A 8 10.41 1.83 2.01
N GLU A 9 11.28 1.84 1.01
CA GLU A 9 12.48 2.68 1.12
C GLU A 9 12.10 4.12 0.81
N THR A 10 11.41 4.74 1.77
CA THR A 10 10.98 6.14 1.74
C THR A 10 12.13 7.06 2.16
N LEU A 11 12.20 8.27 1.60
CA LEU A 11 13.26 9.26 1.87
C LEU A 11 13.45 9.58 3.36
N ALA A 12 12.38 9.48 4.17
CA ALA A 12 12.41 9.74 5.60
C ALA A 12 13.03 8.60 6.42
N MET A 13 12.88 7.35 5.98
CA MET A 13 13.35 6.16 6.69
C MET A 13 14.81 5.82 6.41
N GLU A 14 15.47 6.49 5.46
CA GLU A 14 16.93 6.38 5.29
C GLU A 14 17.71 7.12 6.40
N ASN A 15 17.04 7.95 7.23
CA ASN A 15 17.71 8.84 8.21
C ASN A 15 17.25 8.71 9.68
N GLU A 16 16.22 7.92 10.00
CA GLU A 16 15.74 7.81 11.37
C GLU A 16 16.10 6.44 11.96
N GLU A 17 17.05 6.47 12.92
CA GLU A 17 17.26 5.41 13.91
C GLU A 17 15.90 5.00 14.49
N GLU A 18 15.68 3.69 14.53
CA GLU A 18 14.60 2.96 15.18
C GLU A 18 13.80 3.80 16.19
N GLY A 19 12.53 4.09 15.86
CA GLY A 19 11.55 4.51 16.85
C GLY A 19 11.42 3.47 17.98
N PRO A 20 10.60 3.70 19.02
CA PRO A 20 10.44 2.78 20.14
C PRO A 20 9.64 1.55 19.71
N GLY A 21 10.23 0.72 18.86
CA GLY A 21 9.80 -0.61 18.50
C GLY A 21 10.28 -1.62 19.53
N LEU A 22 9.85 -2.87 19.36
CA LEU A 22 10.52 -3.99 20.01
C LEU A 22 12.00 -3.96 19.59
N ASP A 23 12.92 -4.24 20.53
CA ASP A 23 14.33 -4.46 20.19
C ASP A 23 14.37 -5.53 19.08
N GLU A 24 15.14 -5.32 18.00
CA GLU A 24 15.16 -6.24 16.85
C GLU A 24 15.47 -7.70 17.25
N GLU A 25 16.17 -7.89 18.38
CA GLU A 25 16.52 -9.20 18.95
C GLU A 25 15.31 -9.96 19.58
N ASP A 26 14.23 -9.27 19.93
CA ASP A 26 13.01 -9.85 20.53
C ASP A 26 11.86 -10.02 19.50
N GLU A 27 12.05 -9.58 18.25
CA GLU A 27 11.05 -9.66 17.18
C GLU A 27 10.95 -11.10 16.62
N THR A 28 9.81 -11.76 16.88
CA THR A 28 9.46 -13.06 16.30
C THR A 28 8.22 -12.95 15.42
N ASP A 29 8.03 -13.90 14.49
CA ASP A 29 6.84 -13.93 13.62
C ASP A 29 5.53 -13.93 14.43
N ASP A 30 5.47 -14.68 15.54
CA ASP A 30 4.28 -14.69 16.43
C ASP A 30 4.03 -13.31 17.05
N THR A 31 5.08 -12.61 17.51
CA THR A 31 4.93 -11.25 18.04
C THR A 31 4.48 -10.25 16.98
N LEU A 32 4.95 -10.41 15.73
CA LEU A 32 4.53 -9.59 14.60
C LEU A 32 3.07 -9.84 14.23
N TYR A 33 2.59 -11.08 14.32
CA TYR A 33 1.19 -11.41 14.06
C TYR A 33 0.27 -10.77 15.11
N VAL A 34 0.65 -10.85 16.39
CA VAL A 34 -0.08 -10.17 17.47
C VAL A 34 -0.09 -8.66 17.24
N LEU A 35 1.06 -8.06 16.92
CA LEU A 35 1.17 -6.63 16.65
C LEU A 35 0.28 -6.20 15.47
N LEU A 36 0.25 -6.97 14.39
CA LEU A 36 -0.61 -6.70 13.24
C LEU A 36 -2.09 -6.75 13.63
N ASP A 37 -2.51 -7.81 14.35
CA ASP A 37 -3.89 -7.97 14.80
C ASP A 37 -4.34 -6.82 15.72
N GLU A 38 -3.52 -6.45 16.70
CA GLU A 38 -3.79 -5.33 17.60
C GLU A 38 -3.84 -4.00 16.84
N THR A 39 -2.98 -3.80 15.86
CA THR A 39 -2.94 -2.59 15.04
C THR A 39 -4.18 -2.48 14.15
N MET A 40 -4.57 -3.56 13.48
CA MET A 40 -5.80 -3.58 12.68
C MET A 40 -7.04 -3.36 13.54
N ALA A 41 -7.09 -3.92 14.75
CA ALA A 41 -8.19 -3.70 15.69
C ALA A 41 -8.26 -2.25 16.19
N ARG A 42 -7.12 -1.62 16.46
CA ARG A 42 -7.05 -0.18 16.81
C ARG A 42 -7.57 0.69 15.66
N LEU A 43 -7.15 0.39 14.42
CA LEU A 43 -7.65 1.11 13.24
C LEU A 43 -9.15 0.95 13.03
N GLU A 44 -9.69 -0.25 13.26
CA GLU A 44 -11.14 -0.51 13.15
C GLU A 44 -11.95 0.39 14.10
N ALA A 45 -11.40 0.68 15.28
CA ALA A 45 -12.04 1.51 16.29
C ALA A 45 -11.98 3.02 15.99
N LEU A 46 -11.18 3.47 15.02
CA LEU A 46 -11.09 4.88 14.66
C LEU A 46 -12.39 5.36 13.99
N PRO A 47 -12.82 6.60 14.22
CA PRO A 47 -13.93 7.17 13.48
C PRO A 47 -13.58 7.31 11.99
N GLU A 48 -14.57 7.09 11.14
CA GLU A 48 -14.47 7.26 9.69
C GLU A 48 -15.74 7.96 9.19
N PRO A 49 -15.63 8.89 8.23
CA PRO A 49 -16.79 9.51 7.60
C PRO A 49 -17.68 8.47 6.91
N ALA A 50 -19.00 8.68 6.97
CA ALA A 50 -19.96 7.81 6.28
C ALA A 50 -19.75 7.88 4.75
N PRO A 51 -19.79 6.74 4.03
CA PRO A 51 -19.61 6.73 2.59
C PRO A 51 -20.62 7.63 1.85
N THR A 52 -20.16 8.29 0.78
CA THR A 52 -20.94 9.28 0.01
C THR A 52 -21.09 8.87 -1.46
N GLU A 53 -22.24 9.16 -2.07
CA GLU A 53 -22.46 8.86 -3.50
C GLU A 53 -21.68 9.83 -4.40
N TYR A 54 -20.77 9.29 -5.22
CA TYR A 54 -20.02 10.11 -6.20
C TYR A 54 -20.70 10.21 -7.56
N GLY A 55 -21.66 9.32 -7.86
CA GLY A 55 -22.32 9.28 -9.15
C GLY A 55 -21.35 9.03 -10.32
N ARG A 56 -21.25 10.01 -11.23
CA ARG A 56 -20.33 10.02 -12.38
C ARG A 56 -19.41 11.24 -12.36
N ASP A 57 -19.24 11.86 -11.19
CA ASP A 57 -18.48 13.11 -11.05
C ASP A 57 -16.98 12.87 -11.28
N PRO A 58 -16.39 13.43 -12.36
CA PRO A 58 -14.99 13.20 -12.65
C PRO A 58 -14.03 13.72 -11.57
N GLU A 59 -14.39 14.82 -10.90
CA GLU A 59 -13.55 15.50 -9.92
C GLU A 59 -13.50 14.71 -8.60
N LEU A 60 -14.64 14.19 -8.13
CA LEU A 60 -14.69 13.37 -6.91
C LEU A 60 -13.87 12.09 -7.04
N TRP A 61 -14.02 11.40 -8.17
CA TRP A 61 -13.26 10.18 -8.44
C TRP A 61 -11.77 10.46 -8.67
N GLY A 62 -11.43 11.57 -9.34
CA GLY A 62 -10.04 12.01 -9.48
C GLY A 62 -9.38 12.30 -8.13
N ARG A 63 -10.07 13.02 -7.24
CA ARG A 63 -9.61 13.29 -5.88
C ARG A 63 -9.46 12.01 -5.08
N PHE A 64 -10.42 11.10 -5.15
CA PHE A 64 -10.34 9.80 -4.49
C PHE A 64 -9.12 8.99 -4.95
N GLY A 65 -8.89 8.94 -6.27
CA GLY A 65 -7.73 8.25 -6.84
C GLY A 65 -6.40 8.76 -6.29
N ILE A 66 -6.25 10.09 -6.15
CA ILE A 66 -5.07 10.69 -5.49
C ILE A 66 -4.95 10.21 -4.04
N LEU A 67 -6.05 10.24 -3.27
CA LEU A 67 -6.06 9.87 -1.86
C LEU A 67 -5.78 8.38 -1.59
N LEU A 68 -5.95 7.50 -2.58
CA LEU A 68 -5.52 6.10 -2.48
C LEU A 68 -3.99 5.96 -2.31
N SER A 69 -3.22 6.93 -2.79
CA SER A 69 -1.76 6.99 -2.53
C SER A 69 -1.40 7.52 -1.13
N GLY A 70 -2.41 7.77 -0.29
CA GLY A 70 -2.29 8.56 0.95
C GLY A 70 -1.24 8.04 1.93
N ILE A 71 -1.18 6.72 2.13
CA ILE A 71 -0.20 6.11 3.06
C ILE A 71 1.22 6.39 2.59
N VAL A 72 1.55 6.05 1.34
CA VAL A 72 2.90 6.27 0.79
C VAL A 72 3.23 7.76 0.72
N SER A 73 2.26 8.59 0.38
CA SER A 73 2.44 10.04 0.36
C SER A 73 2.78 10.59 1.74
N THR A 74 2.07 10.14 2.78
CA THR A 74 2.30 10.57 4.16
C THR A 74 3.69 10.17 4.65
N LEU A 75 4.14 8.95 4.32
CA LEU A 75 5.47 8.47 4.68
C LEU A 75 6.62 9.21 3.98
N ASN A 76 6.36 9.83 2.83
CA ASN A 76 7.35 10.61 2.07
C ASN A 76 7.13 12.12 2.18
N ASP A 77 6.25 12.57 3.08
CA ASP A 77 5.82 13.98 3.21
C ASP A 77 5.37 14.63 1.89
N HIS A 78 4.78 13.83 1.00
CA HIS A 78 4.22 14.30 -0.26
C HIS A 78 2.88 14.98 -0.05
N SER A 79 2.65 16.02 -0.86
CA SER A 79 1.32 16.63 -1.02
C SER A 79 0.31 15.60 -1.51
N LEU A 80 -0.94 15.77 -1.08
CA LEU A 80 -2.09 15.03 -1.61
C LEU A 80 -3.11 15.98 -2.25
N ASP A 81 -2.72 17.23 -2.54
CA ASP A 81 -3.62 18.24 -3.11
C ASP A 81 -3.90 18.01 -4.61
N GLY A 82 -2.98 17.34 -5.30
CA GLY A 82 -3.08 17.08 -6.74
C GLY A 82 -2.23 15.89 -7.19
N LEU A 83 -2.01 15.82 -8.50
CA LEU A 83 -1.10 14.84 -9.09
C LEU A 83 0.34 15.06 -8.62
N ASP A 84 0.78 16.31 -8.64
CA ASP A 84 2.13 16.68 -8.22
C ASP A 84 2.29 16.33 -6.74
N VAL A 85 3.32 15.54 -6.47
CA VAL A 85 3.64 15.06 -5.13
C VAL A 85 4.37 16.15 -4.34
N GLU A 86 5.13 17.00 -5.04
CA GLU A 86 5.96 18.07 -4.50
C GLU A 86 6.16 19.21 -5.53
N GLU A 87 6.92 20.25 -5.17
CA GLU A 87 7.31 21.31 -6.12
C GLU A 87 8.28 20.78 -7.18
N HIS A 88 8.17 21.26 -8.42
CA HIS A 88 9.08 20.93 -9.51
C HIS A 88 10.41 21.69 -9.39
N ILE A 89 11.26 21.22 -8.49
CA ILE A 89 12.64 21.68 -8.36
C ILE A 89 13.62 20.50 -8.47
N PRO A 90 14.83 20.69 -9.04
CA PRO A 90 15.71 19.57 -9.37
C PRO A 90 16.05 18.65 -8.20
N VAL A 91 16.16 19.17 -6.97
CA VAL A 91 16.49 18.34 -5.80
C VAL A 91 15.37 17.37 -5.44
N LEU A 92 14.11 17.82 -5.47
CA LEU A 92 12.94 17.00 -5.13
C LEU A 92 12.66 15.98 -6.24
N GLU A 93 12.81 16.38 -7.50
CA GLU A 93 12.71 15.45 -8.64
C GLU A 93 13.78 14.35 -8.58
N GLN A 94 15.02 14.69 -8.20
CA GLN A 94 16.07 13.69 -8.00
C GLN A 94 15.78 12.77 -6.81
N GLN A 95 15.19 13.28 -5.73
CA GLN A 95 14.80 12.47 -4.57
C GLN A 95 13.70 11.48 -4.94
N ALA A 96 12.62 11.93 -5.58
CA ALA A 96 11.55 11.05 -6.08
C ALA A 96 12.09 10.02 -7.08
N LEU A 97 12.97 10.43 -8.00
CA LEU A 97 13.63 9.52 -8.94
C LEU A 97 14.48 8.47 -8.23
N SER A 98 15.21 8.88 -7.19
CA SER A 98 16.07 7.99 -6.42
C SER A 98 15.28 6.91 -5.69
N VAL A 99 14.13 7.25 -5.10
CA VAL A 99 13.19 6.28 -4.49
C VAL A 99 12.66 5.31 -5.53
N VAL A 100 12.15 5.82 -6.65
CA VAL A 100 11.56 4.96 -7.69
C VAL A 100 12.61 4.02 -8.30
N ARG A 101 13.87 4.47 -8.45
CA ARG A 101 14.94 3.61 -8.96
C ARG A 101 15.45 2.60 -7.95
N ARG A 102 15.84 3.05 -6.75
CA ARG A 102 16.49 2.18 -5.76
C ARG A 102 15.50 1.20 -5.15
N SER A 103 14.33 1.70 -4.77
CA SER A 103 13.33 0.91 -4.06
C SER A 103 12.49 0.09 -5.02
N TRP A 104 12.10 0.66 -6.18
CA TRP A 104 11.25 -0.03 -7.16
C TRP A 104 11.97 -0.73 -8.29
N GLY A 105 13.24 -0.41 -8.53
CA GLY A 105 13.95 -0.90 -9.71
C GLY A 105 13.31 -0.44 -11.01
N ILE A 106 12.66 0.73 -11.01
CA ILE A 106 11.98 1.30 -12.18
C ILE A 106 12.84 2.45 -12.70
N ASP A 107 13.36 2.28 -13.92
CA ASP A 107 14.26 3.23 -14.58
C ASP A 107 13.59 4.05 -15.69
N GLY A 108 12.29 3.80 -15.95
CA GLY A 108 11.51 4.62 -16.86
C GLY A 108 10.09 4.14 -17.11
N ARG A 109 9.46 4.79 -18.09
CA ARG A 109 8.04 4.62 -18.45
C ARG A 109 7.60 3.16 -18.66
N GLY A 110 8.42 2.35 -19.35
CA GLY A 110 8.04 0.98 -19.70
C GLY A 110 7.82 0.12 -18.45
N GLU A 111 8.84 0.06 -17.60
CA GLU A 111 8.83 -0.67 -16.32
C GLU A 111 7.78 -0.11 -15.35
N LEU A 112 7.57 1.22 -15.36
CA LEU A 112 6.51 1.84 -14.58
C LEU A 112 5.13 1.28 -14.96
N LEU A 113 4.79 1.32 -16.24
CA LEU A 113 3.49 0.88 -16.73
C LEU A 113 3.31 -0.64 -16.60
N GLU A 114 4.39 -1.41 -16.70
CA GLU A 114 4.39 -2.85 -16.41
C GLU A 114 4.09 -3.11 -14.93
N THR A 115 4.76 -2.40 -14.02
CA THR A 115 4.56 -2.54 -12.58
C THR A 115 3.14 -2.12 -12.15
N ILE A 116 2.64 -0.98 -12.65
CA ILE A 116 1.26 -0.54 -12.39
C ILE A 116 0.26 -1.59 -12.88
N ARG A 117 0.49 -2.18 -14.08
CA ARG A 117 -0.38 -3.22 -14.62
C ARG A 117 -0.36 -4.48 -13.76
N TYR A 118 0.82 -4.92 -13.33
CA TYR A 118 0.98 -6.06 -12.44
C TYR A 118 0.20 -5.85 -11.14
N LEU A 119 0.40 -4.72 -10.45
CA LEU A 119 -0.32 -4.40 -9.21
C LEU A 119 -1.84 -4.31 -9.44
N SER A 120 -2.27 -3.79 -10.59
CA SER A 120 -3.71 -3.64 -10.89
C SER A 120 -4.42 -4.95 -11.26
N GLN A 121 -3.71 -6.01 -11.61
CA GLN A 121 -4.29 -7.24 -12.18
C GLN A 121 -4.00 -8.50 -11.37
N ALA A 122 -2.81 -8.59 -10.78
CA ALA A 122 -2.32 -9.75 -10.07
C ALA A 122 -1.84 -9.33 -8.68
N GLY A 123 -0.71 -8.61 -8.63
CA GLY A 123 -0.16 -8.05 -7.41
C GLY A 123 0.07 -9.08 -6.31
N TYR A 124 0.03 -8.61 -5.08
CA TYR A 124 0.07 -9.44 -3.89
C TYR A 124 -1.24 -10.19 -3.66
N THR A 125 -2.34 -9.75 -4.27
CA THR A 125 -3.59 -10.49 -4.29
C THR A 125 -3.43 -11.89 -4.87
N GLU A 126 -2.77 -12.01 -6.03
CA GLU A 126 -2.49 -13.33 -6.62
C GLU A 126 -1.38 -14.07 -5.87
N ARG A 127 -0.32 -13.36 -5.44
CA ARG A 127 0.75 -13.97 -4.65
C ARG A 127 0.24 -14.61 -3.36
N TYR A 128 -0.58 -13.89 -2.60
CA TYR A 128 -1.17 -14.41 -1.36
C TYR A 128 -2.06 -15.63 -1.61
N ARG A 129 -2.79 -15.66 -2.75
CA ARG A 129 -3.55 -16.85 -3.15
C ARG A 129 -2.65 -18.07 -3.31
N PHE A 130 -1.56 -17.96 -4.06
CA PHE A 130 -0.61 -19.08 -4.21
C PHE A 130 -0.04 -19.54 -2.87
N TYR A 131 0.29 -18.61 -1.99
CA TYR A 131 0.82 -18.91 -0.67
C TYR A 131 -0.21 -19.59 0.24
N CYS A 132 -1.51 -19.28 0.11
CA CYS A 132 -2.58 -19.96 0.84
C CYS A 132 -2.86 -21.38 0.33
N GLU A 133 -2.67 -21.60 -0.97
CA GLU A 133 -2.97 -22.84 -1.70
C GLU A 133 -1.81 -23.85 -1.63
N ALA A 134 -0.57 -23.39 -1.47
CA ALA A 134 0.61 -24.26 -1.38
C ALA A 134 0.59 -25.15 -0.14
N ASP A 135 0.88 -26.44 -0.34
CA ASP A 135 0.95 -27.45 0.73
C ASP A 135 2.24 -27.33 1.55
N SER A 136 3.31 -26.81 0.93
CA SER A 136 4.60 -26.55 1.57
C SER A 136 5.31 -25.34 0.94
N PRO A 137 6.25 -24.68 1.64
CA PRO A 137 6.98 -23.54 1.11
C PRO A 137 7.86 -23.89 -0.10
N GLU A 138 8.31 -25.15 -0.23
CA GLU A 138 9.12 -25.60 -1.36
C GLU A 138 8.38 -25.53 -2.71
N GLU A 139 7.04 -25.61 -2.72
CA GLU A 139 6.23 -25.46 -3.93
C GLU A 139 6.27 -24.03 -4.50
N LEU A 140 6.67 -23.07 -3.68
CA LEU A 140 6.77 -21.64 -4.03
C LEU A 140 8.19 -21.24 -4.47
N MET A 141 9.17 -22.14 -4.31
CA MET A 141 10.56 -21.92 -4.68
C MET A 141 10.81 -22.31 -6.13
N THR A 142 11.66 -21.56 -6.81
CA THR A 142 12.07 -21.78 -8.20
C THR A 142 13.42 -22.49 -8.31
N GLY A 143 14.17 -22.54 -7.20
CA GLY A 143 15.44 -23.25 -7.06
C GLY A 143 16.69 -22.41 -7.34
N ASP A 144 16.53 -21.10 -7.60
CA ASP A 144 17.62 -20.13 -7.76
C ASP A 144 17.78 -19.16 -6.57
N GLU A 145 16.92 -19.28 -5.56
CA GLU A 145 16.94 -18.47 -4.35
C GLU A 145 18.20 -18.73 -3.50
N ASP A 146 18.75 -17.67 -2.91
CA ASP A 146 19.77 -17.81 -1.87
C ASP A 146 19.15 -18.17 -0.50
N GLU A 147 19.98 -18.31 0.54
CA GLU A 147 19.51 -18.72 1.86
C GLU A 147 18.52 -17.71 2.46
N ASP A 148 18.76 -16.42 2.27
CA ASP A 148 17.92 -15.34 2.81
C ASP A 148 16.56 -15.27 2.09
N ASP A 149 16.58 -15.37 0.76
CA ASP A 149 15.37 -15.45 -0.06
C ASP A 149 14.51 -16.67 0.33
N ARG A 150 15.14 -17.82 0.60
CA ARG A 150 14.42 -19.04 1.03
C ARG A 150 13.76 -18.88 2.39
N ASP A 151 14.46 -18.27 3.34
CA ASP A 151 13.89 -17.97 4.66
C ASP A 151 12.70 -17.00 4.54
N GLY A 152 12.81 -15.99 3.67
CA GLY A 152 11.71 -15.08 3.36
C GLY A 152 10.47 -15.79 2.79
N VAL A 153 10.66 -16.73 1.87
CA VAL A 153 9.56 -17.56 1.33
C VAL A 153 8.91 -18.40 2.43
N ILE A 154 9.71 -19.02 3.31
CA ILE A 154 9.20 -19.85 4.43
C ILE A 154 8.36 -18.99 5.38
N ARG A 155 8.86 -17.81 5.78
CA ARG A 155 8.15 -16.89 6.67
C ARG A 155 6.85 -16.39 6.06
N ALA A 156 6.86 -15.99 4.79
CA ALA A 156 5.68 -15.51 4.11
C ALA A 156 4.63 -16.61 3.87
N TRP A 157 5.08 -17.86 3.63
CA TRP A 157 4.18 -19.01 3.60
C TRP A 157 3.54 -19.24 4.96
N ALA A 158 4.32 -19.25 6.05
CA ALA A 158 3.79 -19.40 7.41
C ALA A 158 2.75 -18.31 7.74
N PHE A 159 3.02 -17.05 7.37
CA PHE A 159 2.09 -15.94 7.48
C PHE A 159 0.77 -16.22 6.71
N ALA A 160 0.86 -16.67 5.46
CA ALA A 160 -0.33 -16.98 4.67
C ALA A 160 -1.15 -18.11 5.29
N GLN A 161 -0.49 -19.19 5.73
CA GLN A 161 -1.16 -20.32 6.38
C GLN A 161 -1.83 -19.92 7.70
N HIS A 162 -1.23 -19.00 8.45
CA HIS A 162 -1.80 -18.45 9.68
C HIS A 162 -3.13 -17.71 9.40
N TYR A 163 -3.16 -16.87 8.36
CA TYR A 163 -4.25 -15.94 8.12
C TYR A 163 -5.31 -16.39 7.10
N LYS A 164 -5.06 -17.43 6.29
CA LYS A 164 -5.92 -17.79 5.15
C LYS A 164 -7.38 -18.14 5.48
N VAL A 165 -7.67 -18.51 6.72
CA VAL A 165 -9.05 -18.77 7.18
C VAL A 165 -9.80 -17.46 7.47
N ARG A 166 -9.09 -16.40 7.87
CA ARG A 166 -9.65 -15.11 8.28
C ARG A 166 -9.71 -14.12 7.13
N TYR A 167 -8.68 -14.10 6.27
CA TYR A 167 -8.56 -13.14 5.18
C TYR A 167 -8.48 -13.85 3.84
N THR A 168 -9.42 -13.53 2.94
CA THR A 168 -9.38 -14.02 1.56
C THR A 168 -8.33 -13.23 0.76
N PRO A 169 -7.85 -13.74 -0.39
CA PRO A 169 -6.91 -13.00 -1.23
C PRO A 169 -7.37 -11.60 -1.64
N ALA A 170 -8.69 -11.37 -1.79
CA ALA A 170 -9.23 -10.05 -2.11
C ALA A 170 -8.91 -8.99 -1.03
N PHE A 171 -8.58 -9.40 0.19
CA PHE A 171 -8.17 -8.48 1.26
C PHE A 171 -6.82 -7.80 0.97
N MET A 172 -6.03 -8.27 0.01
CA MET A 172 -4.79 -7.60 -0.43
C MET A 172 -5.01 -6.41 -1.37
N ALA A 173 -6.25 -6.15 -1.81
CA ALA A 173 -6.54 -5.17 -2.86
C ALA A 173 -6.07 -3.74 -2.50
N GLY A 174 -6.17 -3.33 -1.23
CA GLY A 174 -5.73 -2.01 -0.76
C GLY A 174 -4.21 -1.84 -0.84
N TRP A 175 -3.45 -2.87 -0.46
CA TRP A 175 -2.00 -2.90 -0.58
C TRP A 175 -1.51 -2.73 -2.03
N ASP A 176 -2.12 -3.45 -2.97
CA ASP A 176 -1.78 -3.33 -4.39
C ASP A 176 -2.22 -1.99 -4.98
N THR A 177 -3.43 -1.55 -4.63
CA THR A 177 -4.02 -0.32 -5.18
C THR A 177 -3.29 0.94 -4.70
N GLY A 178 -2.96 1.05 -3.41
CA GLY A 178 -2.28 2.23 -2.88
C GLY A 178 -0.90 2.44 -3.49
N ARG A 179 -0.17 1.34 -3.71
CA ARG A 179 1.13 1.31 -4.38
C ARG A 179 1.01 1.70 -5.85
N ALA A 180 0.05 1.14 -6.57
CA ALA A 180 -0.21 1.49 -7.97
C ALA A 180 -0.59 2.98 -8.12
N ALA A 181 -1.39 3.51 -7.20
CA ALA A 181 -1.76 4.92 -7.19
C ALA A 181 -0.55 5.84 -6.98
N MET A 182 0.35 5.48 -6.06
CA MET A 182 1.58 6.24 -5.84
C MET A 182 2.49 6.22 -7.07
N LEU A 183 2.69 5.05 -7.69
CA LEU A 183 3.48 4.93 -8.92
C LEU A 183 2.92 5.77 -10.06
N ALA A 184 1.60 5.83 -10.23
CA ALA A 184 0.98 6.70 -11.23
C ALA A 184 1.31 8.19 -10.97
N ARG A 185 1.28 8.61 -9.70
CA ARG A 185 1.61 9.99 -9.32
C ARG A 185 3.09 10.32 -9.52
N TRP A 186 4.00 9.47 -9.04
CA TRP A 186 5.44 9.65 -9.29
C TRP A 186 5.77 9.61 -10.78
N GLY A 187 5.15 8.71 -11.55
CA GLY A 187 5.33 8.64 -13.00
C GLY A 187 4.93 9.94 -13.70
N SER A 188 3.85 10.59 -13.25
CA SER A 188 3.43 11.90 -13.75
C SER A 188 4.43 12.98 -13.36
N TYR A 189 4.81 13.04 -12.08
CA TYR A 189 5.72 14.03 -11.53
C TYR A 189 7.12 13.97 -12.18
N LEU A 190 7.62 12.77 -12.45
CA LEU A 190 8.90 12.54 -13.14
C LEU A 190 8.82 12.71 -14.67
N GLY A 191 7.65 13.01 -15.22
CA GLY A 191 7.43 13.20 -16.66
C GLY A 191 7.52 11.91 -17.50
N TRP A 192 7.40 10.73 -16.87
CA TRP A 192 7.40 9.44 -17.59
C TRP A 192 6.05 9.12 -18.22
N ILE A 193 4.97 9.59 -17.60
CA ILE A 193 3.61 9.55 -18.13
C ILE A 193 3.00 10.95 -18.09
N THR A 194 2.02 11.23 -18.95
CA THR A 194 1.35 12.54 -18.92
C THR A 194 0.37 12.62 -17.74
N PRO A 195 0.00 13.84 -17.29
CA PRO A 195 -1.02 14.02 -16.26
C PRO A 195 -2.36 13.35 -16.61
N GLU A 196 -2.75 13.34 -17.90
CA GLU A 196 -3.98 12.70 -18.37
C GLU A 196 -3.89 11.18 -18.28
N GLU A 197 -2.74 10.59 -18.59
CA GLU A 197 -2.50 9.15 -18.42
C GLU A 197 -2.57 8.76 -16.94
N ALA A 198 -1.93 9.55 -16.07
CA ALA A 198 -1.97 9.34 -14.63
C ALA A 198 -3.41 9.43 -14.09
N GLN A 199 -4.19 10.43 -14.52
CA GLN A 199 -5.61 10.55 -14.15
C GLN A 199 -6.42 9.34 -14.61
N GLY A 200 -6.20 8.84 -15.83
CA GLY A 200 -6.86 7.64 -16.33
C GLY A 200 -6.55 6.40 -15.50
N ILE A 201 -5.28 6.22 -15.11
CA ILE A 201 -4.86 5.12 -14.23
C ILE A 201 -5.50 5.26 -12.85
N LEU A 202 -5.42 6.45 -12.24
CA LEU A 202 -6.01 6.72 -10.92
C LEU A 202 -7.53 6.54 -10.92
N TRP A 203 -8.20 6.88 -12.02
CA TRP A 203 -9.62 6.63 -12.22
C TRP A 203 -9.95 5.13 -12.15
N ASP A 204 -9.23 4.31 -12.92
CA ASP A 204 -9.47 2.87 -12.96
C ASP A 204 -9.19 2.20 -11.61
N LEU A 205 -8.12 2.62 -10.93
CA LEU A 205 -7.80 2.19 -9.56
C LEU A 205 -8.88 2.61 -8.57
N ALA A 206 -9.38 3.84 -8.66
CA ALA A 206 -10.46 4.36 -7.85
C ALA A 206 -11.76 3.56 -8.00
N GLN A 207 -12.15 3.22 -9.23
CA GLN A 207 -13.33 2.39 -9.46
C GLN A 207 -13.19 1.00 -8.84
N ARG A 208 -12.01 0.37 -9.00
CA ARG A 208 -11.73 -0.97 -8.46
C ARG A 208 -11.72 -0.97 -6.94
N ALA A 209 -10.99 -0.05 -6.31
CA ALA A 209 -10.96 0.08 -4.85
C ALA A 209 -12.38 0.20 -4.27
N ALA A 210 -13.22 1.05 -4.86
CA ALA A 210 -14.59 1.24 -4.40
C ALA A 210 -15.51 0.02 -4.60
N GLN A 211 -15.16 -0.88 -5.53
CA GLN A 211 -15.89 -2.14 -5.74
C GLN A 211 -15.46 -3.20 -4.73
N ASP A 212 -14.15 -3.31 -4.50
CA ASP A 212 -13.57 -4.42 -3.74
C ASP A 212 -13.58 -4.15 -2.23
N LEU A 213 -13.38 -2.89 -1.82
CA LEU A 213 -13.26 -2.47 -0.41
C LEU A 213 -14.46 -1.63 0.04
N GLY A 214 -14.62 -1.48 1.35
CA GLY A 214 -15.78 -0.89 2.00
C GLY A 214 -15.53 0.47 2.65
N GLY A 215 -14.27 0.86 2.85
CA GLY A 215 -13.91 2.09 3.55
C GLY A 215 -12.40 2.35 3.60
N TRP A 216 -12.03 3.52 4.11
CA TRP A 216 -10.64 3.89 4.38
C TRP A 216 -9.99 3.00 5.44
N ARG A 217 -10.74 2.58 6.48
CA ARG A 217 -10.26 1.65 7.51
C ARG A 217 -9.91 0.29 6.91
N GLU A 218 -10.78 -0.27 6.08
CA GLU A 218 -10.53 -1.56 5.42
C GLU A 218 -9.35 -1.43 4.44
N PHE A 219 -9.25 -0.32 3.71
CA PHE A 219 -8.10 -0.02 2.86
C PHE A 219 -6.79 0.04 3.65
N ALA A 220 -6.79 0.68 4.83
CA ALA A 220 -5.63 0.78 5.71
C ALA A 220 -5.22 -0.59 6.29
N GLN A 221 -6.18 -1.39 6.75
CA GLN A 221 -5.92 -2.74 7.27
C GLN A 221 -5.37 -3.65 6.17
N SER A 222 -5.94 -3.59 4.97
CA SER A 222 -5.43 -4.26 3.77
C SER A 222 -3.97 -3.89 3.50
N TYR A 223 -3.64 -2.60 3.60
CA TYR A 223 -2.27 -2.11 3.38
C TYR A 223 -1.29 -2.61 4.44
N LEU A 224 -1.66 -2.59 5.73
CA LEU A 224 -0.84 -3.15 6.81
C LEU A 224 -0.60 -4.66 6.62
N PHE A 225 -1.65 -5.38 6.26
CA PHE A 225 -1.61 -6.83 6.06
C PHE A 225 -0.66 -7.21 4.91
N GLY A 226 -0.79 -6.55 3.76
CA GLY A 226 0.11 -6.74 2.62
C GLY A 226 1.54 -6.28 2.92
N GLY A 227 1.69 -5.21 3.70
CA GLY A 227 2.97 -4.71 4.17
C GLY A 227 3.72 -5.70 5.05
N LEU A 228 3.03 -6.34 6.00
CA LEU A 228 3.68 -7.39 6.80
C LEU A 228 4.08 -8.59 5.94
N MET A 229 3.21 -9.06 5.04
CA MET A 229 3.57 -10.16 4.13
C MET A 229 4.80 -9.81 3.29
N TRP A 230 4.91 -8.57 2.80
CA TRP A 230 6.09 -8.12 2.09
C TRP A 230 7.35 -8.14 2.96
N LYS A 231 7.26 -7.69 4.22
CA LYS A 231 8.38 -7.76 5.16
C LYS A 231 8.84 -9.18 5.47
N MET A 232 7.89 -10.13 5.57
CA MET A 232 8.20 -11.56 5.67
C MET A 232 8.99 -12.05 4.45
N LEU A 233 8.54 -11.70 3.23
CA LEU A 233 9.22 -12.08 1.99
C LEU A 233 10.63 -11.50 1.88
N CYS A 234 10.84 -10.28 2.37
CA CYS A 234 12.15 -9.63 2.38
C CYS A 234 13.03 -10.07 3.56
N ASN A 235 12.59 -11.06 4.35
CA ASN A 235 13.23 -11.52 5.56
C ASN A 235 13.76 -10.38 6.47
N SER A 236 12.95 -9.33 6.65
CA SER A 236 13.42 -8.08 7.27
C SER A 236 12.58 -7.66 8.48
N PRO A 237 13.11 -6.83 9.40
CA PRO A 237 12.37 -6.31 10.54
C PRO A 237 11.09 -5.55 10.14
N ALA A 238 10.04 -5.71 10.94
CA ALA A 238 8.70 -5.25 10.58
C ALA A 238 7.95 -4.46 11.67
N ALA A 239 8.33 -4.50 12.94
CA ALA A 239 7.59 -3.82 14.00
C ALA A 239 7.58 -2.29 13.82
N GLY A 240 8.76 -1.68 13.64
CA GLY A 240 8.87 -0.23 13.38
C GLY A 240 8.13 0.18 12.10
N TYR A 241 8.23 -0.66 11.06
CA TYR A 241 7.51 -0.50 9.81
C TYR A 241 5.98 -0.45 9.99
N LEU A 242 5.41 -1.39 10.75
CA LEU A 242 3.99 -1.41 11.07
C LEU A 242 3.59 -0.17 11.90
N GLY A 243 4.46 0.29 12.79
CA GLY A 243 4.30 1.54 13.53
C GLY A 243 4.13 2.74 12.61
N TYR A 244 5.06 2.94 11.66
CA TYR A 244 4.99 4.03 10.69
C TYR A 244 3.71 3.99 9.83
N LEU A 245 3.30 2.80 9.39
CA LEU A 245 2.04 2.64 8.65
C LEU A 245 0.81 2.97 9.52
N ALA A 246 0.81 2.56 10.78
CA ALA A 246 -0.27 2.87 11.73
C ALA A 246 -0.36 4.37 12.00
N ASP A 247 0.77 5.06 12.12
CA ASP A 247 0.81 6.50 12.36
C ASP A 247 0.38 7.30 11.12
N ALA A 248 0.81 6.87 9.92
CA ALA A 248 0.36 7.47 8.66
C ALA A 248 -1.16 7.33 8.47
N THR A 249 -1.70 6.12 8.69
CA THR A 249 -3.14 5.86 8.56
C THR A 249 -3.97 6.59 9.62
N THR A 250 -3.48 6.67 10.86
CA THR A 250 -4.10 7.47 11.92
C THR A 250 -4.12 8.95 11.56
N SER A 251 -3.01 9.50 11.05
CA SER A 251 -2.92 10.89 10.61
C SER A 251 -3.91 11.20 9.48
N LEU A 252 -4.10 10.28 8.53
CA LEU A 252 -5.05 10.44 7.43
C LEU A 252 -6.51 10.41 7.90
N LEU A 253 -6.84 9.58 8.90
CA LEU A 253 -8.21 9.43 9.46
C LEU A 253 -8.56 10.46 10.54
N MET A 254 -7.58 10.97 11.27
CA MET A 254 -7.80 11.81 12.45
C MET A 254 -7.31 13.24 12.25
N GLY A 255 -6.34 13.47 11.37
CA GLY A 255 -5.58 14.71 11.25
C GLY A 255 -4.28 14.67 12.05
N LYS A 256 -3.39 15.64 11.79
CA LYS A 256 -2.13 15.78 12.55
C LYS A 256 -2.38 16.55 13.86
N ALA A 257 -1.45 16.43 14.80
CA ALA A 257 -1.55 17.08 16.11
C ALA A 257 -1.53 18.62 16.06
N ASP A 258 -1.12 19.20 14.93
CA ASP A 258 -1.13 20.65 14.67
C ASP A 258 -2.54 21.21 14.36
N GLY A 259 -3.56 20.35 14.35
CA GLY A 259 -4.95 20.71 14.06
C GLY A 259 -5.30 20.70 12.58
N SER A 260 -4.38 20.32 11.69
CA SER A 260 -4.72 20.01 10.30
C SER A 260 -5.64 18.79 10.24
N GLY A 261 -6.65 18.87 9.38
CA GLY A 261 -7.60 17.79 9.20
C GLY A 261 -7.01 16.57 8.51
N GLY A 262 -7.57 15.40 8.79
CA GLY A 262 -7.19 14.16 8.13
C GLY A 262 -7.76 14.12 6.72
N GLN A 263 -6.94 13.92 5.70
CA GLN A 263 -7.41 13.97 4.30
C GLN A 263 -8.43 12.87 3.96
N TRP A 264 -8.34 11.70 4.60
CA TRP A 264 -9.37 10.65 4.48
C TRP A 264 -10.60 10.96 5.33
N ARG A 265 -10.43 11.63 6.48
CA ARG A 265 -11.54 12.11 7.31
C ARG A 265 -12.41 13.13 6.57
N ASP A 266 -11.76 14.03 5.86
CA ASP A 266 -12.38 15.17 5.19
C ASP A 266 -12.87 14.79 3.78
N PHE A 267 -12.55 13.58 3.30
CA PHE A 267 -12.99 13.06 2.00
C PHE A 267 -13.55 11.63 2.12
N PRO A 268 -14.89 11.48 2.28
CA PRO A 268 -15.52 10.19 2.58
C PRO A 268 -15.31 9.14 1.50
N TRP A 269 -15.29 7.86 1.87
CA TRP A 269 -15.23 6.75 0.91
C TRP A 269 -16.44 6.77 -0.07
N PRO A 270 -16.30 6.32 -1.33
CA PRO A 270 -17.44 6.22 -2.24
C PRO A 270 -18.46 5.17 -1.77
N ALA A 271 -19.73 5.53 -1.68
CA ALA A 271 -20.78 4.59 -1.36
C ALA A 271 -20.90 3.50 -2.46
N ARG A 272 -20.93 2.23 -2.06
CA ARG A 272 -21.19 1.12 -3.00
C ARG A 272 -22.51 1.38 -3.72
N ARG A 273 -22.51 1.36 -5.05
CA ARG A 273 -23.76 1.38 -5.81
C ARG A 273 -24.59 0.17 -5.37
N LYS A 274 -25.72 0.42 -4.71
CA LYS A 274 -26.76 -0.60 -4.60
C LYS A 274 -27.25 -0.85 -6.03
N LEU A 275 -26.77 -1.93 -6.65
CA LEU A 275 -27.43 -2.50 -7.82
C LEU A 275 -28.79 -3.02 -7.34
N GLY A 276 -29.75 -2.11 -7.24
CA GLY A 276 -31.13 -2.44 -6.94
C GLY A 276 -31.70 -3.18 -8.13
N PHE A 277 -31.59 -4.51 -8.13
CA PHE A 277 -32.66 -5.29 -8.73
C PHE A 277 -33.83 -5.21 -7.77
N THR A 278 -34.71 -4.24 -8.01
CA THR A 278 -36.08 -4.34 -7.51
C THR A 278 -36.71 -5.51 -8.26
N LEU A 279 -36.88 -6.63 -7.57
CA LEU A 279 -37.77 -7.72 -8.01
C LEU A 279 -39.22 -7.26 -7.93
#